data_AF-A0A8T3VS93-F1
#
_entry.id   AF-A0A8T3VS93-F1
#
_cell.length_a   1.000
_cell.length_b   1.000
_cell.length_c   1.000
_cell.angle_alpha   90.00
_cell.angle_beta   90.00
_cell.angle_gamma   90.00
#
_symmetry.space_group_name_H-M   'P 1'
#
loop_
_entity.id
_entity.type
_entity.pdbx_description
1 polymer ?
#
loop_
_entity_poly.entity_id
_entity_poly.type
_entity_poly.pdbx_seq_one_letter_code
_entity_poly.pdbx_strand_id
1 'polypeptide(L)'
;MTNDDLDRLKLELECEKFRLMSFQLDNLLEEYDKLIELRQSIQLKFFTTLENVKKNGIPVKQDYERWEKIRTSERDGWNEEIDLIADLKYDVDDNLKILDNTKMRRILIDSELEE
;
A
#
# COMPACT_ATOMS: atom_id res chain seq x y z
N MET A 1 -18.25 26.51 24.13
CA MET A 1 -18.12 25.24 23.40
C MET A 1 -19.26 24.37 23.85
N THR A 2 -20.20 24.10 22.96
CA THR A 2 -21.39 23.28 23.22
C THR A 2 -21.03 21.78 23.10
N ASN A 3 -21.92 20.89 23.55
CA ASN A 3 -21.72 19.44 23.32
C ASN A 3 -21.71 19.11 21.82
N ASP A 4 -22.46 19.85 21.00
CA ASP A 4 -22.54 19.65 19.55
C ASP A 4 -21.22 20.06 18.86
N ASP A 5 -20.60 21.17 19.30
CA ASP A 5 -19.26 21.56 18.84
C ASP A 5 -18.22 20.46 19.13
N LEU A 6 -18.29 19.87 20.32
CA LEU A 6 -17.38 18.81 20.73
C LEU A 6 -17.57 17.55 19.89
N ASP A 7 -18.81 17.16 19.60
CA ASP A 7 -19.12 15.98 18.80
C ASP A 7 -18.78 16.19 17.31
N ARG A 8 -18.89 17.42 16.79
CA ARG A 8 -18.38 17.77 15.45
C ARG A 8 -16.87 17.60 15.37
N LEU A 9 -16.14 18.14 16.35
CA LEU A 9 -14.67 18.03 16.39
C LEU A 9 -14.20 16.58 16.52
N LYS A 10 -14.90 15.73 17.28
CA LYS A 10 -14.59 14.30 17.36
C LYS A 10 -14.79 13.61 16.01
N LEU A 11 -15.91 13.87 15.32
CA LEU A 11 -16.18 13.29 14.01
C LEU A 11 -15.13 13.70 12.98
N GLU A 12 -14.75 14.98 12.99
CA GLU A 12 -13.68 15.49 12.13
C GLU A 12 -12.33 14.85 12.44
N LEU A 13 -11.97 14.70 13.72
CA LEU A 13 -10.76 14.00 14.12
C LEU A 13 -10.76 12.54 13.65
N GLU A 14 -11.88 11.83 13.74
CA GLU A 14 -11.99 10.47 13.21
C GLU A 14 -11.81 10.43 11.68
N CYS A 15 -12.48 11.33 10.93
CA CYS A 15 -12.25 11.43 9.47
C CYS A 15 -10.77 11.64 9.14
N GLU A 16 -10.08 12.54 9.85
CA GLU A 16 -8.66 12.81 9.61
C GLU A 16 -7.76 11.61 9.96
N LYS A 17 -8.08 10.83 10.98
CA LYS A 17 -7.37 9.57 11.27
C LYS A 17 -7.48 8.58 10.12
N PHE A 18 -8.69 8.37 9.59
CA PHE A 18 -8.90 7.47 8.45
C PHE A 18 -8.20 7.98 7.18
N ARG A 19 -8.21 9.29 6.92
CA ARG A 19 -7.45 9.91 5.81
C ARG A 19 -5.95 9.64 5.94
N LEU A 20 -5.40 9.81 7.15
CA LEU A 20 -3.99 9.51 7.41
C LEU A 20 -3.69 8.03 7.18
N MET A 21 -4.55 7.11 7.65
CA MET A 21 -4.38 5.67 7.42
C MET A 21 -4.42 5.32 5.93
N SER A 22 -5.38 5.86 5.16
CA SER A 22 -5.43 5.65 3.70
C SER A 22 -4.14 6.14 3.05
N PHE A 23 -3.67 7.33 3.39
CA PHE A 23 -2.44 7.89 2.83
C PHE A 23 -1.21 7.02 3.15
N GLN A 24 -1.13 6.47 4.36
CA GLN A 24 -0.05 5.56 4.75
C GLN A 24 -0.08 4.27 3.91
N LEU A 25 -1.26 3.72 3.65
CA LEU A 25 -1.43 2.52 2.83
C LEU A 25 -1.11 2.79 1.35
N ASP A 26 -1.51 3.95 0.82
CA ASP A 26 -1.12 4.39 -0.54
C ASP A 26 0.40 4.46 -0.70
N ASN A 27 1.09 5.10 0.26
CA ASN A 27 2.55 5.17 0.22
C ASN A 27 3.21 3.79 0.28
N LEU A 28 2.67 2.88 1.11
CA LEU A 28 3.20 1.53 1.23
C LEU A 28 3.06 0.77 -0.09
N LEU A 29 1.89 0.85 -0.76
CA LEU A 29 1.70 0.27 -2.09
C LEU A 29 2.69 0.84 -3.12
N GLU A 30 2.92 2.15 -3.10
CA GLU A 30 3.90 2.80 -3.98
C GLU A 30 5.35 2.31 -3.71
N GLU A 31 5.69 2.06 -2.44
CA GLU A 31 6.98 1.47 -2.06
C GLU A 31 7.13 0.05 -2.61
N TYR A 32 6.07 -0.77 -2.58
CA TYR A 32 6.07 -2.10 -3.18
C TYR A 32 6.25 -2.05 -4.71
N ASP A 33 5.58 -1.13 -5.40
CA ASP A 33 5.74 -0.96 -6.85
C ASP A 33 7.21 -0.64 -7.21
N LYS A 34 7.82 0.30 -6.48
CA LYS A 34 9.25 0.65 -6.65
C LYS A 34 10.16 -0.55 -6.37
N LEU A 35 9.86 -1.33 -5.34
CA LEU A 35 10.64 -2.52 -4.98
C LEU A 35 10.58 -3.58 -6.08
N ILE A 36 9.39 -3.79 -6.68
CA ILE A 36 9.19 -4.73 -7.79
C ILE A 36 10.05 -4.32 -8.99
N GLU A 37 10.00 -3.05 -9.40
CA GLU A 37 10.80 -2.54 -10.52
C GLU A 37 12.31 -2.68 -10.28
N LEU A 38 12.77 -2.28 -9.10
CA LEU A 38 14.17 -2.38 -8.72
C LEU A 38 14.65 -3.84 -8.77
N ARG A 39 13.83 -4.77 -8.26
CA ARG A 39 14.15 -6.20 -8.25
C ARG A 39 14.22 -6.76 -9.66
N GLN A 40 13.28 -6.42 -10.54
CA GLN A 40 13.32 -6.83 -11.95
C GLN A 40 14.59 -6.33 -12.64
N SER A 41 14.98 -5.07 -12.39
CA SER A 41 16.22 -4.48 -12.92
C SER A 41 17.47 -5.21 -12.43
N ILE A 42 17.55 -5.52 -11.14
CA ILE A 42 18.66 -6.30 -10.55
C ILE A 42 18.71 -7.70 -11.16
N GLN A 43 17.57 -8.36 -11.34
CA GLN A 43 17.48 -9.70 -11.92
C GLN A 43 18.02 -9.75 -13.34
N LEU A 44 17.57 -8.81 -14.19
CA LEU A 44 18.05 -8.71 -15.57
C LEU A 44 19.56 -8.51 -15.61
N LYS A 45 20.08 -7.52 -14.87
CA LYS A 45 21.52 -7.22 -14.81
C LYS A 45 22.33 -8.42 -14.32
N PHE A 46 21.85 -9.12 -13.31
CA PHE A 46 22.51 -10.29 -12.77
C PHE A 46 22.64 -11.39 -13.81
N PHE A 47 21.54 -11.78 -14.47
CA PHE A 47 21.57 -12.87 -15.43
C PHE A 47 22.35 -12.52 -16.70
N THR A 48 22.25 -11.30 -17.19
CA THR A 48 23.13 -10.80 -18.27
C THR A 48 24.60 -10.89 -17.88
N THR A 49 24.95 -10.52 -16.65
CA THR A 49 26.33 -10.61 -16.15
C THR A 49 26.77 -12.07 -16.03
N LEU A 50 25.91 -12.95 -15.51
CA LEU A 50 26.20 -14.38 -15.37
C LEU A 50 26.46 -15.04 -16.73
N GLU A 51 25.66 -14.73 -17.75
CA GLU A 51 25.89 -15.20 -19.12
C GLU A 51 27.23 -14.71 -19.67
N ASN A 52 27.59 -13.44 -19.45
CA ASN A 52 28.86 -12.89 -19.88
C ASN A 52 30.03 -13.60 -19.19
N VAL A 53 29.95 -13.86 -17.88
CA VAL A 53 30.95 -14.63 -17.12
C VAL A 53 31.12 -16.03 -17.71
N LYS A 54 30.02 -16.73 -17.98
CA LYS A 54 30.03 -18.07 -18.60
C LYS A 54 30.65 -18.04 -20.00
N LYS A 55 30.30 -17.06 -20.85
CA LYS A 55 30.84 -16.87 -22.20
C LYS A 55 32.36 -16.63 -22.21
N ASN A 56 32.90 -16.04 -21.15
CA ASN A 56 34.34 -15.80 -20.99
C ASN A 56 35.08 -16.99 -20.34
N GLY A 57 34.44 -18.17 -20.25
CA GLY A 57 35.08 -19.40 -19.77
C GLY A 57 35.35 -19.42 -18.26
N ILE A 58 34.78 -18.49 -17.50
CA ILE A 58 34.90 -18.48 -16.05
C ILE A 58 33.89 -19.50 -15.49
N PRO A 59 34.34 -20.58 -14.83
CA PRO A 59 33.46 -21.61 -14.32
C PRO A 59 32.65 -21.07 -13.15
N VAL A 60 31.33 -21.20 -13.26
CA VAL A 60 30.42 -20.74 -12.22
C VAL A 60 29.84 -21.95 -11.47
N LYS A 61 30.20 -22.08 -10.19
CA LYS A 61 29.92 -23.28 -9.38
C LYS A 61 28.57 -23.25 -8.65
N GLN A 62 27.92 -22.10 -8.58
CA GLN A 62 26.68 -21.92 -7.81
C GLN A 62 25.45 -22.38 -8.60
N ASP A 63 24.52 -23.00 -7.89
CA ASP A 63 23.22 -23.41 -8.41
C ASP A 63 22.28 -22.20 -8.46
N TYR A 64 22.30 -21.49 -9.59
CA TYR A 64 21.44 -20.34 -9.82
C TYR A 64 19.97 -20.73 -10.07
N GLU A 65 19.69 -21.99 -10.41
CA GLU A 65 18.31 -22.49 -10.52
C GLU A 65 17.67 -22.59 -9.13
N ARG A 66 18.44 -23.01 -8.11
CA ARG A 66 18.00 -22.95 -6.71
C ARG A 66 17.69 -21.53 -6.26
N TRP A 67 18.52 -20.56 -6.67
CA TRP A 67 18.30 -19.16 -6.33
C TRP A 67 17.10 -18.55 -7.07
N GLU A 68 16.83 -18.98 -8.29
CA GLU A 68 15.61 -18.63 -9.02
C GLU A 68 14.35 -19.15 -8.30
N LYS A 69 14.35 -20.42 -7.86
CA LYS A 69 13.22 -21.00 -7.12
C LYS A 69 12.89 -20.27 -5.80
N ILE A 70 13.91 -19.97 -4.99
CA ILE A 70 13.72 -19.23 -3.73
C ILE A 70 13.06 -17.87 -4.01
N ARG A 71 13.50 -17.19 -5.07
CA ARG A 71 12.99 -15.86 -5.41
C ARG A 71 11.58 -15.87 -5.97
N THR A 72 11.17 -16.90 -6.68
CA THR A 72 9.77 -17.05 -7.12
C THR A 72 8.87 -17.15 -5.90
N SER A 73 9.21 -18.00 -4.93
CA SER A 73 8.46 -18.10 -3.66
C SER A 73 8.40 -16.77 -2.90
N GLU A 74 9.51 -16.03 -2.82
CA GLU A 74 9.51 -14.69 -2.23
C GLU A 74 8.62 -13.70 -2.98
N ARG A 75 8.49 -13.82 -4.30
CA ARG A 75 7.60 -12.95 -5.10
C ARG A 75 6.14 -13.26 -4.78
N ASP A 76 5.80 -14.53 -4.66
CA ASP A 76 4.43 -14.95 -4.34
C ASP A 76 4.03 -14.41 -2.96
N GLY A 77 4.92 -14.50 -1.96
CA GLY A 77 4.67 -13.93 -0.63
C GLY A 77 4.52 -12.40 -0.63
N TRP A 78 5.21 -11.68 -1.52
CA TRP A 78 5.02 -10.23 -1.65
C TRP A 78 3.71 -9.87 -2.35
N ASN A 79 3.29 -10.65 -3.33
CA ASN A 79 1.99 -10.44 -3.97
C ASN A 79 0.86 -10.62 -2.94
N GLU A 80 0.94 -11.66 -2.11
CA GLU A 80 -0.01 -11.85 -1.00
C GLU A 80 -0.01 -10.67 -0.03
N GLU A 81 1.16 -10.11 0.30
CA GLU A 81 1.26 -8.94 1.17
C GLU A 81 0.66 -7.67 0.54
N ILE A 82 0.89 -7.45 -0.76
CA ILE A 82 0.30 -6.34 -1.52
C ILE A 82 -1.23 -6.47 -1.54
N ASP A 83 -1.75 -7.68 -1.80
CA ASP A 83 -3.19 -7.94 -1.81
C ASP A 83 -3.80 -7.62 -0.43
N LEU A 84 -3.14 -8.04 0.67
CA LEU A 84 -3.57 -7.72 2.03
C LEU A 84 -3.56 -6.21 2.32
N ILE A 85 -2.56 -5.47 1.82
CA ILE A 85 -2.49 -4.01 1.99
C ILE A 85 -3.61 -3.33 1.19
N ALA A 86 -3.88 -3.79 -0.03
CA ALA A 86 -4.95 -3.28 -0.87
C ALA A 86 -6.33 -3.52 -0.24
N ASP A 87 -6.58 -4.72 0.31
CA ASP A 87 -7.79 -5.04 1.04
C ASP A 87 -7.95 -4.15 2.29
N LEU A 88 -6.88 -4.00 3.07
CA LEU A 88 -6.89 -3.12 4.24
C LEU A 88 -7.20 -1.66 3.86
N LYS A 89 -6.67 -1.20 2.73
CA LYS A 89 -6.95 0.14 2.21
C LYS A 89 -8.42 0.27 1.82
N TYR A 90 -8.98 -0.72 1.13
CA TYR A 90 -10.38 -0.74 0.75
C TYR A 90 -11.29 -0.58 2.00
N ASP A 91 -11.00 -1.32 3.06
CA ASP A 91 -11.75 -1.25 4.32
C ASP A 91 -11.64 0.14 4.97
N VAL A 92 -10.44 0.73 5.00
CA VAL A 92 -10.21 2.09 5.53
C VAL A 92 -10.98 3.13 4.72
N ASP A 93 -10.94 3.05 3.39
CA ASP A 93 -11.62 3.98 2.50
C ASP A 93 -13.15 3.88 2.62
N ASP A 94 -13.68 2.67 2.76
CA ASP A 94 -15.12 2.46 2.92
C ASP A 94 -15.63 3.06 4.24
N ASN A 95 -14.90 2.83 5.33
CA ASN A 95 -15.21 3.44 6.62
C ASN A 95 -15.12 4.98 6.56
N LEU A 96 -14.12 5.54 5.86
CA LEU A 96 -14.01 6.98 5.66
C LEU A 96 -15.24 7.54 4.92
N LYS A 97 -15.70 6.86 3.86
CA LYS A 97 -16.92 7.27 3.13
C LYS A 97 -18.14 7.28 4.02
N ILE A 98 -18.30 6.28 4.89
CA ILE A 98 -19.42 6.22 5.84
C ILE A 98 -19.36 7.39 6.83
N LEU A 99 -18.18 7.71 7.35
CA LEU A 99 -17.97 8.84 8.26
C LEU A 99 -18.21 10.20 7.58
N ASP A 100 -17.68 10.41 6.37
CA ASP A 100 -17.89 11.65 5.61
C ASP A 100 -19.38 11.84 5.25
N ASN A 101 -20.10 10.77 4.90
CA ASN A 101 -21.55 10.82 4.70
C ASN A 101 -22.32 11.17 5.99
N THR A 102 -21.81 10.75 7.15
CA THR A 102 -22.38 11.10 8.46
C THR A 102 -22.11 12.56 8.78
N LYS A 103 -20.91 13.06 8.50
CA LYS A 103 -20.54 14.48 8.65
C LYS A 103 -21.42 15.37 7.78
N MET A 104 -21.60 15.03 6.50
CA MET A 104 -22.45 15.79 5.58
C MET A 104 -23.92 15.82 6.03
N ARG A 105 -24.46 14.71 6.53
CA ARG A 105 -25.83 14.68 7.06
C ARG A 105 -26.03 15.59 8.27
N ARG A 106 -25.03 15.68 9.17
CA ARG A 106 -25.09 16.60 10.31
C ARG A 106 -25.07 18.07 9.87
N ILE A 107 -24.18 18.42 8.94
CA ILE A 107 -24.10 19.78 8.38
C ILE A 107 -25.43 20.22 7.77
N LEU A 108 -26.11 19.33 7.03
CA LEU A 108 -27.43 19.62 6.46
C LEU A 108 -28.49 19.89 7.54
N ILE A 109 -28.55 19.05 8.58
CA ILE A 109 -29.50 19.22 9.69
C ILE A 109 -29.23 20.53 10.44
N ASP A 110 -27.96 20.84 10.73
CA ASP A 110 -27.58 22.08 11.41
C ASP A 110 -27.99 23.31 10.57
N SER A 111 -27.84 23.24 9.24
CA SER A 111 -28.26 24.33 8.35
C SER A 111 -29.78 24.52 8.24
N GLU A 112 -30.57 23.45 8.39
CA GLU A 112 -32.04 23.51 8.39
C GLU A 112 -32.61 24.05 9.72
N LEU A 113 -31.84 23.96 10.82
CA LEU A 113 -32.24 24.43 12.14
C LEU A 113 -31.85 25.91 12.40
N GLU A 114 -30.99 26.49 11.57
CA GLU A 114 -30.57 27.90 11.64
C GLU A 114 -31.40 28.86 10.75
N GLU A 115 -32.34 28.35 9.94
CA GLU A 115 -33.35 29.12 9.18
C GLU A 115 -34.66 29.35 9.98
#